data_AF-A0A8V5G010-F1
#
_entry.id   AF-A0A8V5G010-F1
#
_cell.length_a   1.000
_cell.length_b   1.000
_cell.length_c   1.000
_cell.angle_alpha   90.00
_cell.angle_beta   90.00
_cell.angle_gamma   90.00
#
_symmetry.space_group_name_H-M   'P 1'
#
loop_
_entity.id
_entity.type
_entity.pdbx_description
1 polymer ?
#
loop_
_entity_poly.entity_id
_entity_poly.type
_entity_poly.pdbx_seq_one_letter_code
_entity_poly.pdbx_strand_id
1 'polypeptide(L)'
;VWLTQQSLLLIILLPTLFTSTGHKYEGVRCEKGNCGVSIMRSGEAMEQGLRDCCRSIRIGKILIQSDEETQRAKVYYAKFPPDIYRRKVLLMYPILSTANTVIEAVKALVEHGVQPSVIILLSLFSTPRGELGLPPSLERCQIYHPGISFLRTDVHPVLPKHSGQTYVRAD
;
A
#
# COMPACT_ATOMS: atom_id res chain seq x y z
N VAL A 1 -12.50 -1.42 2.37
CA VAL A 1 -12.89 -0.98 3.74
C VAL A 1 -12.33 -1.91 4.82
N TRP A 2 -12.55 -3.22 4.75
CA TRP A 2 -11.96 -4.16 5.73
C TRP A 2 -10.42 -4.15 5.73
N LEU A 3 -9.75 -4.24 4.57
CA LEU A 3 -8.29 -4.17 4.49
C LEU A 3 -7.75 -2.82 4.99
N THR A 4 -8.42 -1.71 4.67
CA THR A 4 -8.03 -0.39 5.16
C THR A 4 -8.17 -0.30 6.67
N GLN A 5 -9.26 -0.84 7.25
CA GLN A 5 -9.44 -0.97 8.70
C GLN A 5 -8.37 -1.86 9.35
N GLN A 6 -8.01 -2.97 8.73
CA GLN A 6 -6.97 -3.86 9.25
C GLN A 6 -5.58 -3.22 9.16
N SER A 7 -5.30 -2.45 8.11
CA SER A 7 -4.04 -1.71 7.97
C SER A 7 -3.87 -0.62 9.00
N LEU A 8 -5.00 -0.07 9.47
CA LEU A 8 -4.98 0.93 10.53
C LEU A 8 -4.53 0.32 11.85
N LEU A 9 -4.76 -0.97 12.13
CA LEU A 9 -4.26 -1.63 13.35
C LEU A 9 -2.73 -1.57 13.46
N LEU A 10 -2.01 -1.54 12.34
CA LEU A 10 -0.54 -1.40 12.32
C LEU A 10 -0.06 0.03 12.61
N ILE A 11 -0.99 1.00 12.67
CA ILE A 11 -0.70 2.43 12.79
C ILE A 11 -1.56 3.11 13.88
N ILE A 12 -2.35 2.31 14.58
CA ILE A 12 -3.18 2.72 15.71
C ILE A 12 -2.36 2.51 16.98
N LEU A 13 -2.33 3.56 17.82
CA LEU A 13 -1.95 3.46 19.21
C LEU A 13 -3.20 3.19 20.04
N LEU A 14 -3.05 2.44 21.14
CA LEU A 14 -4.09 2.20 22.14
C LEU A 14 -3.93 3.17 23.33
N PRO A 15 -4.38 4.43 23.23
CA PRO A 15 -4.37 5.30 24.39
C PRO A 15 -5.42 4.83 25.40
N THR A 16 -5.01 4.72 26.65
CA THR A 16 -5.97 4.67 27.76
C THR A 16 -6.65 6.04 27.86
N LEU A 17 -7.98 6.06 27.74
CA LEU A 17 -8.82 7.21 28.00
C LEU A 17 -9.65 6.98 29.26
N PHE A 18 -9.94 8.06 29.98
CA PHE A 18 -10.89 8.03 31.08
C PHE A 18 -12.22 8.60 30.58
N THR A 19 -13.29 7.85 30.80
CA THR A 19 -14.65 8.31 30.53
C THR A 19 -15.06 9.40 31.52
N SER A 20 -16.10 10.17 31.20
CA SER A 20 -16.67 11.18 32.11
C SER A 20 -17.20 10.58 33.43
N THR A 21 -17.39 9.26 33.47
CA THR A 21 -17.78 8.49 34.66
C THR A 21 -16.58 7.89 35.41
N GLY A 22 -15.34 8.16 34.99
CA GLY A 22 -14.12 7.70 35.66
C GLY A 22 -13.68 6.27 35.30
N HIS A 23 -14.42 5.57 34.44
CA HIS A 23 -14.02 4.25 33.97
C HIS A 23 -12.93 4.35 32.90
N LYS A 24 -11.96 3.44 33.00
CA LYS A 24 -10.85 3.28 32.05
C LYS A 24 -11.38 2.63 30.76
N TYR A 25 -11.17 3.29 29.63
CA TYR A 25 -11.52 2.81 28.30
C TYR A 25 -10.25 2.77 27.45
N GLU A 26 -9.96 1.63 26.83
CA GLU A 26 -8.89 1.56 25.82
C GLU A 26 -9.41 2.15 24.52
N GLY A 27 -9.02 3.40 24.29
CA GLY A 27 -9.30 4.09 23.05
C GLY A 27 -8.42 3.60 21.92
N VAL A 28 -8.81 3.99 20.71
CA VAL A 28 -8.08 3.71 19.48
C VAL A 28 -7.76 5.06 18.86
N ARG A 29 -6.48 5.38 18.66
CA ARG A 29 -6.06 6.61 18.00
C ARG A 29 -5.06 6.32 16.91
N CYS A 30 -5.35 6.79 15.70
CA CYS A 30 -4.38 6.75 14.62
C CYS A 30 -3.18 7.64 14.97
N GLU A 31 -1.98 7.09 14.82
CA GLU A 31 -0.74 7.83 14.99
C GLU A 31 -0.70 9.02 14.02
N LYS A 32 -0.29 10.19 14.50
CA LYS A 32 -0.11 11.37 13.64
C LYS A 32 1.19 11.18 12.85
N GLY A 33 1.14 11.40 11.54
CA GLY A 33 2.34 11.31 10.70
C GLY A 33 2.29 10.25 9.60
N ASN A 34 1.11 9.73 9.25
CA ASN A 34 1.00 8.75 8.16
C ASN A 34 0.78 9.44 6.82
N CYS A 35 1.15 8.76 5.75
CA CYS A 35 0.73 9.11 4.39
C CYS A 35 0.39 7.85 3.60
N GLY A 36 -0.64 7.95 2.76
CA GLY A 36 -0.91 6.96 1.73
C GLY A 36 -0.11 7.27 0.48
N VAL A 37 0.37 6.25 -0.22
CA VAL A 37 0.93 6.37 -1.56
C VAL A 37 0.17 5.41 -2.45
N SER A 38 -0.51 5.96 -3.45
CA SER A 38 -1.32 5.21 -4.41
C SER A 38 -0.51 4.94 -5.68
N ILE A 39 -0.40 3.66 -6.07
CA ILE A 39 0.11 3.30 -7.39
C ILE A 39 -1.04 3.41 -8.39
N MET A 40 -0.94 4.40 -9.29
CA MET A 40 -1.93 4.61 -10.33
C MET A 40 -1.91 3.46 -11.35
N ARG A 41 -3.07 3.05 -11.90
CA ARG A 41 -4.43 3.60 -11.69
C ARG A 41 -5.26 2.83 -10.66
N SER A 42 -4.95 1.57 -10.42
CA SER A 42 -5.77 0.68 -9.56
C SER A 42 -5.67 1.01 -8.07
N GLY A 43 -4.55 1.59 -7.60
CA GLY A 43 -4.38 2.03 -6.22
C GLY A 43 -5.38 3.12 -5.79
N GLU A 44 -5.90 3.90 -6.73
CA GLU A 44 -6.82 5.01 -6.46
C GLU A 44 -8.15 4.52 -5.84
N ALA A 45 -8.56 3.29 -6.17
CA ALA A 45 -9.75 2.67 -5.61
C ALA A 45 -9.67 2.51 -4.08
N MET A 46 -8.47 2.40 -3.52
CA MET A 46 -8.26 2.28 -2.07
C MET A 46 -8.12 3.63 -1.37
N GLU A 47 -7.86 4.72 -2.10
CA GLU A 47 -7.74 6.05 -1.51
C GLU A 47 -9.03 6.48 -0.82
N GLN A 48 -10.19 6.16 -1.42
CA GLN A 48 -11.48 6.51 -0.82
C GLN A 48 -11.66 5.84 0.54
N GLY A 49 -11.40 4.53 0.63
CA GLY A 49 -11.48 3.80 1.89
C GLY A 49 -10.49 4.34 2.93
N LEU A 50 -9.31 4.80 2.51
CA LEU A 50 -8.34 5.41 3.42
C LEU A 50 -8.80 6.79 3.92
N ARG A 51 -9.41 7.62 3.07
CA ARG A 51 -9.98 8.93 3.46
C ARG A 51 -11.18 8.78 4.39
N ASP A 52 -12.01 7.75 4.17
CA ASP A 52 -13.18 7.47 5.01
C ASP A 52 -12.75 7.09 6.43
N CYS A 53 -11.66 6.31 6.57
CA CYS A 53 -11.13 5.95 7.88
C CYS A 53 -10.24 7.05 8.50
N CYS A 54 -9.49 7.79 7.69
CA CYS A 54 -8.52 8.81 8.11
C CYS A 54 -8.68 10.10 7.29
N ARG A 55 -9.61 10.97 7.68
CA ARG A 55 -9.94 12.21 6.94
C ARG A 55 -8.77 13.16 6.69
N SER A 56 -7.74 13.15 7.54
CA SER A 56 -6.60 14.07 7.45
C SER A 56 -5.34 13.44 6.83
N ILE A 57 -5.44 12.26 6.21
CA ILE A 57 -4.26 11.59 5.65
C ILE A 57 -3.80 12.27 4.35
N ARG A 58 -2.49 12.46 4.22
CA ARG A 58 -1.88 12.97 2.99
C ARG A 58 -1.72 11.80 2.02
N ILE A 59 -2.05 12.01 0.75
CA ILE A 59 -1.96 10.98 -0.28
C ILE A 59 -0.97 11.44 -1.36
N GLY A 60 0.10 10.68 -1.52
CA GLY A 60 1.00 10.75 -2.66
C GLY A 60 0.52 9.83 -3.78
N LYS A 61 0.94 10.13 -5.00
CA LYS A 61 0.62 9.32 -6.17
C LYS A 61 1.88 8.99 -6.95
N ILE A 62 1.97 7.76 -7.43
CA ILE A 62 3.03 7.30 -8.32
C ILE A 62 2.41 6.60 -9.53
N LEU A 63 2.88 6.93 -10.73
CA LEU A 63 2.52 6.27 -11.97
C LEU A 63 3.70 5.42 -12.43
N ILE A 64 3.46 4.13 -12.53
CA ILE A 64 4.44 3.16 -13.02
C ILE A 64 3.80 2.43 -14.18
N GLN A 65 4.51 2.38 -15.30
CA GLN A 65 4.08 1.64 -16.47
C GLN A 65 5.18 0.67 -16.86
N SER A 66 4.77 -0.56 -17.12
CA SER A 66 5.62 -1.59 -17.68
C SER A 66 5.63 -1.44 -19.19
N ASP A 67 6.83 -1.38 -19.74
CA ASP A 67 7.05 -1.36 -21.18
C ASP A 67 6.89 -2.79 -21.73
N GLU A 68 6.04 -2.98 -22.74
CA GLU A 68 5.67 -4.32 -23.25
C GLU A 68 6.85 -5.01 -23.95
N GLU A 69 7.73 -4.24 -24.59
CA GLU A 69 8.89 -4.77 -25.33
C GLU A 69 10.03 -5.15 -24.40
N THR A 70 10.32 -4.31 -23.41
CA THR A 70 11.46 -4.51 -22.49
C THR A 70 11.09 -5.22 -21.19
N GLN A 71 9.80 -5.37 -20.90
CA GLN A 71 9.26 -5.91 -19.62
C GLN A 71 9.78 -5.17 -18.38
N ARG A 72 10.32 -3.95 -18.55
CA ARG A 72 10.84 -3.12 -17.46
C ARG A 72 9.75 -2.16 -16.99
N ALA A 73 9.50 -2.16 -15.69
CA ALA A 73 8.69 -1.14 -15.04
C ALA A 73 9.50 0.15 -14.92
N LYS A 74 8.91 1.28 -15.31
CA LYS A 74 9.51 2.63 -15.17
C LYS A 74 8.56 3.55 -14.45
N VAL A 75 9.10 4.45 -13.64
CA VAL A 75 8.36 5.52 -12.98
C VAL A 75 8.20 6.68 -13.96
N TYR A 76 6.94 7.00 -14.32
CA TYR A 76 6.61 8.11 -15.23
C TYR A 76 6.24 9.37 -14.47
N TYR A 77 5.67 9.21 -13.27
CA TYR A 77 5.26 10.32 -12.43
C TYR A 77 5.32 9.92 -10.97
N ALA A 78 5.89 10.78 -10.14
CA ALA A 78 5.90 10.60 -8.69
C ALA A 78 5.68 11.95 -8.03
N LYS A 79 4.61 12.04 -7.23
CA LYS A 79 4.32 13.23 -6.43
C LYS A 79 4.00 12.82 -5.02
N PHE A 80 4.90 13.14 -4.11
CA PHE A 80 4.81 12.80 -2.71
C PHE A 80 4.63 14.06 -1.84
N PRO A 81 4.09 13.91 -0.62
CA PRO A 81 4.18 14.96 0.38
C PRO A 81 5.64 15.35 0.63
N PRO A 82 5.97 16.64 0.82
CA PRO A 82 7.35 17.11 0.98
C PRO A 82 8.04 16.53 2.22
N ASP A 83 7.26 16.09 3.21
CA ASP A 83 7.71 15.53 4.47
C ASP A 83 7.59 13.99 4.54
N ILE A 84 7.49 13.31 3.39
CA ILE A 84 7.31 11.85 3.31
C ILE A 84 8.41 11.04 4.02
N TYR A 85 9.65 11.53 4.03
CA TYR A 85 10.81 10.89 4.66
C TYR A 85 10.66 10.69 6.19
N ARG A 86 9.77 11.44 6.85
CA ARG A 86 9.51 11.33 8.29
C ARG A 86 8.24 10.54 8.63
N ARG A 87 7.54 10.04 7.61
CA ARG A 87 6.18 9.49 7.72
C ARG A 87 6.17 7.99 7.50
N LYS A 88 5.20 7.31 8.12
CA LYS A 88 4.86 5.92 7.76
C LYS A 88 4.10 5.92 6.45
N VAL A 89 4.53 5.08 5.51
CA VAL A 89 3.98 5.04 4.15
C VAL A 89 3.10 3.81 3.98
N LEU A 90 1.83 4.05 3.68
CA LEU A 90 0.88 3.03 3.24
C LEU A 90 0.90 2.95 1.71
N LEU A 91 1.68 2.02 1.16
CA LEU A 91 1.77 1.80 -0.28
C LEU A 91 0.57 0.97 -0.73
N MET A 92 -0.32 1.56 -1.52
CA MET A 92 -1.58 0.97 -1.92
C MET A 92 -1.49 0.42 -3.34
N TYR A 93 -1.60 -0.90 -3.48
CA TYR A 93 -1.69 -1.56 -4.78
C TYR A 93 -2.53 -2.84 -4.70
N PRO A 94 -3.74 -2.88 -5.30
CA PRO A 94 -4.73 -3.90 -4.94
C PRO A 94 -4.41 -5.29 -5.49
N ILE A 95 -3.60 -5.38 -6.56
CA ILE A 95 -3.36 -6.61 -7.31
C ILE A 95 -1.86 -6.84 -7.44
N LEU A 96 -1.30 -7.73 -6.63
CA LEU A 96 0.12 -8.08 -6.69
C LEU A 96 0.35 -9.32 -7.58
N SER A 97 0.66 -9.10 -8.88
CA SER A 97 0.99 -10.18 -9.84
C SER A 97 2.47 -10.56 -9.87
N THR A 98 3.31 -9.77 -10.56
CA THR A 98 4.74 -10.06 -10.75
C THR A 98 5.63 -9.32 -9.75
N ALA A 99 5.04 -8.44 -8.94
CA ALA A 99 5.73 -7.53 -8.02
C ALA A 99 6.67 -6.49 -8.64
N ASN A 100 6.93 -6.49 -9.96
CA ASN A 100 7.81 -5.50 -10.62
C ASN A 100 7.38 -4.05 -10.32
N THR A 101 6.09 -3.76 -10.44
CA THR A 101 5.52 -2.43 -10.19
C THR A 101 5.76 -1.98 -8.75
N VAL A 102 5.60 -2.89 -7.79
CA VAL A 102 5.77 -2.58 -6.36
C VAL A 102 7.24 -2.40 -6.03
N ILE A 103 8.14 -3.22 -6.58
CA ILE A 103 9.58 -3.09 -6.40
C ILE A 103 10.04 -1.70 -6.88
N GLU A 104 9.62 -1.27 -8.07
CA GLU A 104 9.95 0.07 -8.57
C GLU A 104 9.31 1.19 -7.74
N ALA A 105 8.09 0.99 -7.22
CA ALA A 105 7.48 1.96 -6.32
C ALA A 105 8.26 2.11 -5.00
N VAL A 106 8.71 1.00 -4.42
CA VAL A 106 9.51 1.01 -3.19
C VAL A 106 10.87 1.66 -3.45
N LYS A 107 11.53 1.37 -4.57
CA LYS A 107 12.76 2.07 -4.96
C LYS A 107 12.56 3.58 -5.03
N ALA A 108 11.51 4.03 -5.72
CA ALA A 108 11.20 5.46 -5.80
C ALA A 108 10.98 6.09 -4.41
N LEU A 109 10.32 5.38 -3.50
CA LEU A 109 10.14 5.86 -2.12
C LEU A 109 11.46 5.95 -1.35
N VAL A 110 12.34 4.95 -1.49
CA VAL A 110 13.66 4.93 -0.86
C VAL A 110 14.55 6.05 -1.41
N GLU A 111 14.50 6.32 -2.71
CA GLU A 111 15.18 7.46 -3.35
C GLU A 111 14.71 8.81 -2.78
N HIS A 112 13.46 8.89 -2.32
CA HIS A 112 12.91 10.06 -1.64
C HIS A 112 13.16 10.07 -0.12
N GLY A 113 14.06 9.22 0.38
CA GLY A 113 14.50 9.20 1.78
C GLY A 113 13.57 8.43 2.73
N VAL A 114 12.63 7.65 2.21
CA VAL A 114 11.76 6.79 3.04
C VAL A 114 12.52 5.52 3.43
N GLN A 115 12.52 5.18 4.72
CA GLN A 115 13.13 3.94 5.18
C GLN A 115 12.24 2.73 4.83
N PRO A 116 12.81 1.61 4.31
CA PRO A 116 12.02 0.42 3.99
C PRO A 116 11.19 -0.13 5.17
N SER A 117 11.71 -0.01 6.40
CA SER A 117 11.07 -0.46 7.64
C SER A 117 9.74 0.23 7.96
N VAL A 118 9.50 1.42 7.40
CA VAL A 118 8.26 2.19 7.64
C VAL A 118 7.27 2.10 6.47
N ILE A 119 7.61 1.31 5.43
CA ILE A 119 6.76 1.08 4.27
C ILE A 119 5.89 -0.15 4.54
N ILE A 120 4.58 0.04 4.43
CA ILE A 120 3.57 -1.01 4.57
C ILE A 120 2.87 -1.16 3.21
N LEU A 121 3.05 -2.30 2.56
CA LEU A 121 2.34 -2.62 1.32
C LEU A 121 0.93 -3.14 1.64
N LEU A 122 -0.08 -2.47 1.10
CA LEU A 122 -1.49 -2.86 1.15
C LEU A 122 -1.89 -3.48 -0.19
N SER A 123 -2.17 -4.78 -0.16
CA SER A 123 -2.62 -5.53 -1.34
C SER A 123 -3.87 -6.33 -1.02
N LEU A 124 -4.88 -6.29 -1.89
CA LEU A 124 -6.11 -7.07 -1.70
C LEU A 124 -5.89 -8.51 -2.17
N PHE A 125 -5.35 -8.65 -3.37
CA PHE A 125 -5.10 -9.92 -4.02
C PHE A 125 -3.60 -10.10 -4.24
N SER A 126 -3.09 -11.29 -3.94
CA SER A 126 -1.72 -11.67 -4.28
C SER A 126 -1.70 -13.07 -4.85
N THR A 127 -0.96 -13.25 -5.93
CA THR A 127 -0.79 -14.56 -6.57
C THR A 127 0.25 -15.39 -5.81
N PRO A 128 -0.09 -16.60 -5.33
CA PRO A 128 0.86 -17.50 -4.67
C PRO A 128 1.79 -18.20 -5.68
N ARG A 129 1.40 -18.27 -6.97
CA ARG A 129 2.26 -18.75 -8.06
C ARG A 129 2.90 -17.57 -8.76
N GLY A 130 4.22 -17.56 -8.86
CA GLY A 130 4.92 -16.63 -9.75
C GLY A 130 4.63 -16.99 -11.22
N GLU A 131 4.53 -15.97 -12.06
CA GLU A 131 4.51 -16.19 -13.51
C GLU A 131 5.87 -16.78 -13.93
N LEU A 132 5.85 -17.86 -14.72
CA LEU A 132 7.04 -18.39 -15.40
C LEU A 132 8.25 -18.75 -14.50
N GLY A 133 8.04 -19.57 -13.45
CA GLY A 133 9.14 -20.08 -12.62
C GLY A 133 9.78 -19.07 -11.66
N LEU A 134 9.20 -17.88 -11.55
CA LEU A 134 9.58 -16.89 -10.55
C LEU A 134 9.04 -17.26 -9.16
N PRO A 135 9.72 -16.82 -8.07
CA PRO A 135 9.17 -16.96 -6.73
C PRO A 135 7.84 -16.19 -6.61
N PRO A 136 6.98 -16.56 -5.64
CA PRO A 136 5.77 -15.82 -5.32
C PRO A 136 6.04 -14.33 -5.25
N SER A 137 5.11 -13.53 -5.78
CA SER A 137 5.26 -12.07 -5.89
C SER A 137 5.62 -11.39 -4.58
N LEU A 138 5.09 -11.89 -3.47
CA LEU A 138 5.41 -11.42 -2.13
C LEU A 138 6.85 -11.71 -1.73
N GLU A 139 7.29 -12.95 -1.92
CA GLU A 139 8.65 -13.40 -1.59
C GLU A 139 9.66 -12.63 -2.43
N ARG A 140 9.34 -12.37 -3.70
CA ARG A 140 10.14 -11.52 -4.56
C ARG A 140 10.27 -10.10 -4.00
N CYS A 141 9.18 -9.46 -3.57
CA CYS A 141 9.27 -8.17 -2.89
C CYS A 141 10.16 -8.23 -1.63
N GLN A 142 10.06 -9.29 -0.84
CA GLN A 142 10.88 -9.49 0.37
C GLN A 142 12.37 -9.66 0.06
N ILE A 143 12.70 -10.38 -1.01
CA ILE A 143 14.09 -10.57 -1.45
C ILE A 143 14.72 -9.23 -1.86
N TYR A 144 13.99 -8.40 -2.59
CA TYR A 144 14.50 -7.09 -3.02
C TYR A 144 14.51 -6.06 -1.89
N HIS A 145 13.54 -6.13 -0.97
CA HIS A 145 13.38 -5.19 0.14
C HIS A 145 12.97 -5.92 1.43
N PRO A 146 13.92 -6.49 2.20
CA PRO A 146 13.62 -7.33 3.37
C PRO A 146 13.03 -6.56 4.56
N GLY A 147 12.99 -5.23 4.52
CA GLY A 147 12.47 -4.39 5.60
C GLY A 147 10.99 -4.03 5.48
N ILE A 148 10.32 -4.31 4.36
CA ILE A 148 8.95 -3.84 4.15
C ILE A 148 7.92 -4.75 4.82
N SER A 149 6.90 -4.15 5.42
CA SER A 149 5.78 -4.87 6.03
C SER A 149 4.68 -5.08 4.99
N PHE A 150 4.00 -6.22 5.04
CA PHE A 150 2.95 -6.57 4.09
C PHE A 150 1.63 -6.83 4.78
N LEU A 151 0.57 -6.25 4.23
CA LEU A 151 -0.80 -6.56 4.62
C LEU A 151 -1.59 -7.04 3.40
N ARG A 152 -2.16 -8.24 3.53
CA ARG A 152 -2.97 -8.88 2.49
C ARG A 152 -4.27 -9.41 3.07
N THR A 153 -5.37 -9.28 2.30
CA THR A 153 -6.65 -9.91 2.67
C THR A 153 -6.70 -11.33 2.15
N ASP A 154 -6.50 -11.52 0.84
CA ASP A 154 -6.77 -12.79 0.19
C ASP A 154 -5.61 -13.22 -0.73
N VAL A 155 -5.33 -14.52 -0.71
CA VAL A 155 -4.38 -15.17 -1.62
C VAL A 155 -5.20 -15.98 -2.62
N HIS A 156 -5.18 -15.55 -3.89
CA HIS A 156 -5.95 -16.20 -4.95
C HIS A 156 -5.01 -16.79 -6.00
N PRO A 157 -5.20 -18.06 -6.43
CA PRO A 157 -4.33 -18.71 -7.41
C PRO A 157 -4.40 -18.10 -8.81
N VAL A 158 -5.51 -17.43 -9.15
CA VAL A 158 -5.70 -16.71 -10.40
C VAL A 158 -6.16 -15.30 -10.06
N LEU A 159 -5.44 -14.30 -10.56
CA LEU A 159 -5.87 -12.91 -10.41
C LEU A 159 -7.12 -12.66 -11.26
N PRO A 160 -8.13 -11.96 -10.73
CA PRO A 160 -9.27 -11.55 -11.54
C PRO A 160 -8.77 -10.65 -12.68
N LYS A 161 -8.82 -11.12 -13.93
CA LYS A 161 -8.33 -10.36 -15.10
C LYS A 161 -9.08 -9.04 -15.32
N HIS A 162 -10.30 -8.92 -14.81
CA HIS A 162 -11.17 -7.76 -15.03
C HIS A 162 -11.10 -6.69 -13.94
N SER A 163 -10.56 -6.97 -12.75
CA SER A 163 -10.68 -6.06 -11.61
C SER A 163 -9.96 -4.72 -11.83
N GLY A 164 -8.86 -4.69 -12.58
CA GLY A 164 -8.21 -3.43 -12.96
C GLY A 164 -9.11 -2.49 -13.77
N GLN A 165 -9.98 -3.02 -14.64
CA GLN A 165 -10.93 -2.25 -15.47
C GLN A 165 -12.30 -2.07 -14.79
N THR A 166 -12.73 -3.00 -13.94
CA THR A 166 -14.03 -2.88 -13.25
C THR A 166 -13.98 -1.88 -12.10
N TYR A 167 -12.84 -1.72 -11.42
CA TYR A 167 -12.67 -0.72 -10.36
C TYR A 167 -12.30 0.67 -10.91
N VAL A 168 -11.55 0.72 -12.01
CA VAL A 168 -11.32 1.96 -12.75
C VAL A 168 -12.50 2.12 -13.69
N ARG A 169 -13.62 2.62 -13.17
CA ARG A 169 -14.78 3.02 -13.99
C ARG A 169 -14.28 4.06 -15.00
N ALA A 170 -13.91 3.60 -16.18
CA ALA A 170 -13.57 4.42 -17.32
C ALA A 170 -14.85 4.53 -18.13
N ASP A 171 -15.55 5.65 -17.94
CA ASP A 171 -16.54 6.14 -18.88
C ASP A 171 -15.80 6.72 -20.11
#